data_AF-A0A8C7ZDQ5-F1
#
_entry.id   AF-A0A8C7ZDQ5-F1
#
_cell.length_a   1.000
_cell.length_b   1.000
_cell.length_c   1.000
_cell.angle_alpha   90.00
_cell.angle_beta   90.00
_cell.angle_gamma   90.00
#
_symmetry.space_group_name_H-M   'P 1'
#
loop_
_entity.id
_entity.type
_entity.pdbx_description
1 polymer ?
#
loop_
_entity_poly.entity_id
_entity_poly.type
_entity_poly.pdbx_seq_one_letter_code
_entity_poly.pdbx_strand_id
1 'polypeptide(L)'
;MSKPLSDHDRKKQISVRGLAGVENVSELKQNFNRHLHFTLVKDRNVATRRDYYFALAHTVRDHLVGRWIRTQQHYYEKDPKRVYYISLEFYMGRTLQNTMVNLALENACDEAMYQLGLDMEELEDMEEDAGLGNGGLGRLAACFLDSMASLGLAAYGYGIRYEFGIFNQKIVNGWQVEEADDWLRYGNPWEKARPEYMRPVHFYGRTEHHPDGAKWVDTQVVLALPYDTPVPGYRNNYVNTMRLWSNPKEWTKKVIYNIAGCGKFSSDRTIAQYAREIWGMETTLERLAAPDDI
;
A
#
# COMPACT_ATOMS: atom_id res chain seq x y z
N MET A 1 -20.46 -0.64 30.14
CA MET A 1 -19.09 -1.18 29.97
C MET A 1 -19.19 -2.68 29.86
N SER A 2 -18.84 -3.26 28.71
CA SER A 2 -18.78 -4.71 28.55
C SER A 2 -17.67 -5.27 29.44
N LYS A 3 -17.94 -6.38 30.14
CA LYS A 3 -16.91 -7.07 30.93
C LYS A 3 -15.79 -7.57 30.00
N PRO A 4 -14.52 -7.51 30.41
CA PRO A 4 -13.43 -8.13 29.66
C PRO A 4 -13.69 -9.64 29.54
N LEU A 5 -13.46 -10.18 28.35
CA LEU A 5 -13.64 -11.59 28.04
C LEU A 5 -12.64 -12.44 28.82
N SER A 6 -13.07 -13.59 29.32
CA SER A 6 -12.16 -14.56 29.94
C SER A 6 -11.29 -15.25 28.88
N ASP A 7 -10.13 -15.78 29.27
CA ASP A 7 -9.26 -16.56 28.36
C ASP A 7 -9.98 -17.77 27.74
N HIS A 8 -10.97 -18.32 28.45
CA HIS A 8 -11.83 -19.38 27.93
C HIS A 8 -12.77 -18.88 26.82
N ASP A 9 -13.27 -17.65 26.91
CA ASP A 9 -14.13 -17.05 25.89
C ASP A 9 -13.33 -16.60 24.65
N ARG A 10 -12.09 -16.13 24.85
CA ARG A 10 -11.11 -15.91 23.77
C ARG A 10 -10.86 -17.20 22.99
N LYS A 11 -10.68 -18.33 23.69
CA LYS A 11 -10.46 -19.65 23.07
C LYS A 11 -11.66 -20.16 22.25
N LYS A 12 -12.89 -19.78 22.57
CA LYS A 12 -14.07 -20.13 21.77
C LYS A 12 -14.15 -19.36 20.44
N GLN A 13 -13.59 -18.16 20.34
CA GLN A 13 -13.50 -17.42 19.07
C GLN A 13 -12.53 -18.08 18.07
N ILE A 14 -11.60 -18.92 18.55
CA ILE A 14 -10.60 -19.63 17.73
C ILE A 14 -11.25 -20.63 16.75
N SER A 15 -12.49 -21.09 16.99
CA SER A 15 -13.11 -22.14 16.15
C SER A 15 -13.48 -21.72 14.72
N VAL A 16 -13.40 -20.43 14.39
CA VAL A 16 -13.63 -19.91 13.02
C VAL A 16 -12.35 -19.96 12.16
N ARG A 17 -11.20 -20.16 12.81
CA ARG A 17 -9.91 -20.28 12.14
C ARG A 17 -9.74 -21.74 11.63
N GLY A 18 -9.32 -21.92 10.38
CA GLY A 18 -9.38 -23.21 9.66
C GLY A 18 -8.59 -24.37 10.29
N LEU A 19 -8.82 -25.60 9.85
CA LEU A 19 -8.11 -26.78 10.38
C LEU A 19 -6.61 -26.74 10.04
N ALA A 20 -5.74 -26.81 11.06
CA ALA A 20 -4.30 -26.93 10.87
C ALA A 20 -3.92 -28.37 10.50
N GLY A 21 -3.72 -28.63 9.21
CA GLY A 21 -3.21 -29.93 8.74
C GLY A 21 -1.74 -30.12 9.15
N VAL A 22 -1.41 -31.31 9.67
CA VAL A 22 -0.05 -31.65 10.17
C VAL A 22 1.03 -31.47 9.10
N GLU A 23 0.74 -31.83 7.85
CA GLU A 23 1.68 -31.68 6.72
C GLU A 23 1.97 -30.19 6.42
N ASN A 24 0.98 -29.32 6.57
CA ASN A 24 1.08 -27.90 6.24
C ASN A 24 1.95 -27.14 7.27
N VAL A 25 1.87 -27.49 8.55
CA VAL A 25 2.67 -26.86 9.62
C VAL A 25 4.17 -27.16 9.45
N SER A 26 4.50 -28.41 9.10
CA SER A 26 5.90 -28.81 8.86
C SER A 26 6.52 -28.04 7.70
N GLU A 27 5.79 -27.93 6.58
CA GLU A 27 6.23 -27.17 5.40
C GLU A 27 6.43 -25.68 5.71
N LEU A 28 5.49 -25.06 6.45
CA LEU A 28 5.60 -23.65 6.86
C LEU A 28 6.85 -23.40 7.71
N LYS A 29 7.15 -24.28 8.67
CA LYS A 29 8.37 -24.16 9.50
C LYS A 29 9.64 -24.30 8.65
N GLN A 30 9.65 -25.21 7.68
CA GLN A 30 10.79 -25.39 6.79
C GLN A 30 11.02 -24.16 5.91
N ASN A 31 9.96 -23.62 5.31
CA ASN A 31 10.02 -22.41 4.48
C ASN A 31 10.39 -21.16 5.29
N PHE A 32 9.88 -21.03 6.51
CA PHE A 32 10.27 -19.97 7.43
C PHE A 32 11.78 -19.98 7.69
N ASN A 33 12.34 -21.14 8.05
CA ASN A 33 13.78 -21.29 8.28
C ASN A 33 14.58 -21.04 6.99
N ARG A 34 14.06 -21.48 5.83
CA ARG A 34 14.66 -21.22 4.52
C ARG A 34 14.75 -19.72 4.25
N HIS A 35 13.71 -18.94 4.50
CA HIS A 35 13.75 -17.49 4.32
C HIS A 35 14.64 -16.78 5.33
N LEU A 36 14.60 -17.19 6.60
CA LEU A 36 15.51 -16.66 7.61
C LEU A 36 16.98 -16.84 7.20
N HIS A 37 17.31 -18.02 6.67
CA HIS A 37 18.68 -18.34 6.27
C HIS A 37 19.08 -17.72 4.92
N PHE A 38 18.32 -17.98 3.85
CA PHE A 38 18.73 -17.62 2.49
C PHE A 38 18.24 -16.25 2.02
N THR A 39 17.12 -15.76 2.55
CA THR A 39 16.59 -14.44 2.17
C THR A 39 17.12 -13.34 3.08
N LEU A 40 17.19 -13.61 4.39
CA LEU A 40 17.61 -12.61 5.38
C LEU A 40 19.06 -12.76 5.82
N VAL A 41 19.72 -13.87 5.45
CA VAL A 41 21.13 -14.13 5.78
C VAL A 41 21.34 -14.09 7.30
N LYS A 42 20.43 -14.74 8.05
CA LYS A 42 20.45 -14.82 9.50
C LYS A 42 20.46 -16.27 10.00
N ASP A 43 21.12 -16.46 11.14
CA ASP A 43 20.90 -17.61 12.02
C ASP A 43 20.11 -17.19 13.27
N ARG A 44 19.62 -18.17 14.03
CA ARG A 44 18.73 -17.90 15.18
C ARG A 44 19.39 -17.16 16.34
N ASN A 45 20.72 -17.13 16.43
CA ASN A 45 21.41 -16.45 17.53
C ASN A 45 21.40 -14.92 17.37
N VAL A 46 21.31 -14.42 16.13
CA VAL A 46 21.41 -12.99 15.80
C VAL A 46 20.18 -12.45 15.05
N ALA A 47 19.18 -13.31 14.82
CA ALA A 47 17.91 -12.91 14.22
C ALA A 47 17.10 -12.04 15.20
N THR A 48 16.65 -10.90 14.70
CA THR A 48 15.80 -9.95 15.42
C THR A 48 14.32 -10.27 15.19
N ARG A 49 13.43 -9.64 15.97
CA ARG A 49 11.97 -9.75 15.75
C ARG A 49 11.56 -9.34 14.34
N ARG A 50 12.18 -8.30 13.79
CA ARG A 50 11.94 -7.86 12.41
C ARG A 50 12.39 -8.91 11.39
N ASP A 51 13.51 -9.59 11.62
CA ASP A 51 13.93 -10.68 10.74
C ASP A 51 12.92 -11.83 10.76
N TYR A 52 12.38 -12.18 11.93
CA TYR A 52 11.33 -13.19 12.03
C TYR A 52 10.03 -12.77 11.32
N TYR A 53 9.63 -11.51 11.43
CA TYR A 53 8.51 -10.96 10.64
C TYR A 53 8.75 -11.12 9.14
N PHE A 54 9.92 -10.71 8.62
CA PHE A 54 10.20 -10.83 7.19
C PHE A 54 10.25 -12.29 6.72
N ALA A 55 10.78 -13.20 7.55
CA ALA A 55 10.78 -14.63 7.23
C ALA A 55 9.34 -15.18 7.12
N LEU A 56 8.45 -14.78 8.03
CA LEU A 56 7.03 -15.14 7.97
C LEU A 56 6.33 -14.51 6.76
N ALA A 57 6.54 -13.21 6.52
CA ALA A 57 5.96 -12.50 5.38
C ALA A 57 6.36 -13.14 4.03
N HIS A 58 7.63 -13.49 3.85
CA HIS A 58 8.08 -14.21 2.67
C HIS A 58 7.47 -15.62 2.55
N THR A 59 7.37 -16.34 3.67
CA THR A 59 6.74 -17.67 3.70
C THR A 59 5.28 -17.60 3.25
N VAL A 60 4.51 -16.66 3.79
CA VAL A 60 3.10 -16.46 3.41
C VAL A 60 2.98 -15.98 1.95
N ARG A 61 3.87 -15.08 1.51
CA ARG A 61 3.90 -14.56 0.14
C ARG A 61 4.12 -15.66 -0.90
N ASP A 62 4.94 -16.67 -0.63
CA ASP A 62 5.19 -17.77 -1.57
C ASP A 62 3.88 -18.51 -1.94
N HIS A 63 2.91 -18.60 -1.01
CA HIS A 63 1.58 -19.17 -1.29
C HIS A 63 0.69 -18.28 -2.18
N LEU A 64 0.99 -16.98 -2.31
CA LEU A 64 0.29 -16.08 -3.24
C LEU A 64 0.83 -16.19 -4.67
N VAL A 65 2.14 -16.33 -4.85
CA VAL A 65 2.81 -16.20 -6.16
C VAL A 65 2.20 -17.14 -7.19
N GLY A 66 2.02 -18.42 -6.85
CA GLY A 66 1.44 -19.39 -7.78
C GLY A 66 -0.01 -19.08 -8.16
N ARG A 67 -0.82 -18.60 -7.21
CA ARG A 67 -2.22 -18.19 -7.46
C ARG A 67 -2.29 -16.93 -8.32
N TRP A 68 -1.37 -16.01 -8.08
CA TRP A 68 -1.28 -14.75 -8.81
C TRP A 68 -0.94 -14.96 -10.28
N ILE A 69 0.08 -15.77 -10.57
CA ILE A 69 0.43 -16.14 -11.96
C ILE A 69 -0.76 -16.79 -12.66
N ARG A 70 -1.41 -17.78 -12.03
CA ARG A 70 -2.59 -18.45 -12.61
C ARG A 70 -3.76 -17.52 -12.84
N THR A 71 -4.01 -16.57 -11.94
CA THR A 71 -5.09 -15.59 -12.09
C THR A 71 -4.84 -14.68 -13.29
N GLN A 72 -3.62 -14.14 -13.43
CA GLN A 72 -3.29 -13.28 -14.57
C GLN A 72 -3.34 -14.06 -15.90
N GLN A 73 -2.86 -15.30 -15.91
CA GLN A 73 -2.95 -16.18 -17.07
C GLN A 73 -4.42 -16.49 -17.44
N HIS A 74 -5.25 -16.79 -16.44
CA HIS A 74 -6.68 -17.01 -16.66
C HIS A 74 -7.38 -15.79 -17.27
N TYR A 75 -7.07 -14.58 -16.78
CA TYR A 75 -7.61 -13.35 -17.37
C TYR A 75 -7.10 -13.11 -18.80
N TYR A 76 -5.88 -13.51 -19.12
CA TYR A 76 -5.36 -13.43 -20.48
C TYR A 76 -6.09 -14.41 -21.42
N GLU A 77 -6.24 -15.67 -21.02
CA GLU A 77 -6.85 -16.73 -21.83
C GLU A 77 -8.35 -16.55 -22.05
N LYS A 78 -9.08 -16.14 -21.00
CA LYS A 78 -10.55 -15.95 -21.05
C LYS A 78 -10.94 -14.60 -21.65
N ASP A 79 -10.03 -13.63 -21.64
CA ASP A 79 -10.20 -12.24 -22.06
C ASP A 79 -11.53 -11.58 -21.60
N PRO A 80 -11.84 -11.58 -20.29
CA PRO A 80 -13.02 -10.89 -19.80
C PRO A 80 -12.84 -9.37 -19.88
N LYS A 81 -13.95 -8.63 -19.83
CA LYS A 81 -13.90 -7.19 -19.59
C LYS A 81 -13.14 -6.90 -18.28
N ARG A 82 -12.15 -6.02 -18.36
CA ARG A 82 -11.31 -5.64 -17.22
C ARG A 82 -11.84 -4.39 -16.53
N VAL A 83 -11.73 -4.35 -15.20
CA VAL A 83 -12.09 -3.20 -14.37
C VAL A 83 -10.80 -2.51 -13.91
N TYR A 84 -10.68 -1.22 -14.16
CA TYR A 84 -9.54 -0.41 -13.74
C TYR A 84 -10.01 0.64 -12.73
N TYR A 85 -9.67 0.42 -11.47
CA TYR A 85 -9.98 1.37 -10.39
C TYR A 85 -8.79 2.30 -10.20
N ILE A 86 -8.92 3.55 -10.63
CA ILE A 86 -7.86 4.56 -10.57
C ILE A 86 -8.12 5.45 -9.35
N SER A 87 -7.16 5.49 -8.44
CA SER A 87 -7.22 6.33 -7.23
C SER A 87 -5.84 6.88 -6.91
N LEU A 88 -5.79 8.10 -6.39
CA LEU A 88 -4.57 8.66 -5.81
C LEU A 88 -4.32 8.14 -4.38
N GLU A 89 -5.28 7.45 -3.77
CA GLU A 89 -5.17 6.90 -2.42
C GLU A 89 -5.59 5.41 -2.38
N PHE A 90 -4.81 4.60 -1.68
CA PHE A 90 -5.14 3.21 -1.32
C PHE A 90 -4.71 2.94 0.12
N TYR A 91 -5.64 3.03 1.06
CA TYR A 91 -5.30 2.85 2.48
C TYR A 91 -5.38 1.37 2.85
N MET A 92 -4.35 0.61 2.45
CA MET A 92 -4.32 -0.85 2.55
C MET A 92 -4.19 -1.36 3.99
N GLY A 93 -3.39 -0.68 4.81
CA GLY A 93 -2.97 -1.14 6.14
C GLY A 93 -2.01 -2.33 6.06
N ARG A 94 -1.87 -3.06 7.16
CA ARG A 94 -1.07 -4.30 7.25
C ARG A 94 -1.62 -5.42 6.35
N THR A 95 -0.73 -6.15 5.66
CA THR A 95 -1.07 -7.15 4.63
C THR A 95 -0.89 -8.59 5.10
N LEU A 96 -0.03 -8.86 6.09
CA LEU A 96 0.30 -10.22 6.54
C LEU A 96 -0.94 -10.98 7.00
N GLN A 97 -1.63 -10.45 8.01
CA GLN A 97 -2.80 -11.09 8.60
C GLN A 97 -3.93 -11.24 7.58
N ASN A 98 -4.23 -10.19 6.79
CA ASN A 98 -5.26 -10.24 5.74
C ASN A 98 -4.97 -11.36 4.71
N THR A 99 -3.71 -11.51 4.33
CA THR A 99 -3.28 -12.57 3.41
C THR A 99 -3.48 -13.96 4.02
N MET A 100 -3.08 -14.15 5.29
CA MET A 100 -3.26 -15.43 5.98
C MET A 100 -4.75 -15.81 6.09
N VAL A 101 -5.62 -14.84 6.37
CA VAL A 101 -7.08 -15.04 6.43
C VAL A 101 -7.64 -15.45 5.06
N ASN A 102 -7.32 -14.70 4.01
CA ASN A 102 -7.84 -14.94 2.65
C ASN A 102 -7.34 -16.28 2.07
N LEU A 103 -6.17 -16.75 2.49
CA LEU A 103 -5.62 -18.06 2.11
C LEU A 103 -5.97 -19.21 3.07
N ALA A 104 -6.67 -18.92 4.17
CA ALA A 104 -6.94 -19.88 5.26
C ALA A 104 -5.67 -20.52 5.86
N LEU A 105 -4.60 -19.74 6.00
CA LEU A 105 -3.30 -20.17 6.56
C LEU A 105 -3.10 -19.74 8.02
N GLU A 106 -3.94 -18.85 8.57
CA GLU A 106 -3.76 -18.24 9.90
C GLU A 106 -3.41 -19.26 10.99
N ASN A 107 -4.22 -20.30 11.20
CA ASN A 107 -3.97 -21.33 12.21
C ASN A 107 -2.71 -22.16 11.96
N ALA A 108 -2.38 -22.43 10.70
CA ALA A 108 -1.20 -23.22 10.38
C ALA A 108 0.07 -22.39 10.62
N CYS A 109 0.05 -21.09 10.31
CA CYS A 109 1.12 -20.16 10.62
C CYS A 109 1.27 -19.97 12.14
N ASP A 110 0.16 -19.81 12.88
CA ASP A 110 0.17 -19.64 14.33
C ASP A 110 0.82 -20.85 15.03
N GLU A 111 0.37 -22.06 14.70
CA GLU A 111 0.95 -23.30 15.23
C GLU A 111 2.42 -23.47 14.81
N ALA A 112 2.78 -23.10 13.57
CA ALA A 112 4.16 -23.14 13.10
C ALA A 112 5.05 -22.19 13.90
N MET A 113 4.61 -20.95 14.14
CA MET A 113 5.37 -19.97 14.92
C MET A 113 5.49 -20.40 16.38
N TYR A 114 4.40 -20.90 16.98
CA TYR A 114 4.39 -21.44 18.33
C TYR A 114 5.43 -22.55 18.52
N GLN A 115 5.48 -23.53 17.60
CA GLN A 115 6.48 -24.61 17.65
C GLN A 115 7.92 -24.13 17.41
N LEU A 116 8.12 -22.94 16.84
CA LEU A 116 9.43 -22.31 16.68
C LEU A 116 9.79 -21.39 17.85
N GLY A 117 8.93 -21.31 18.87
CA GLY A 117 9.12 -20.46 20.05
C GLY A 117 8.87 -18.97 19.79
N LEU A 118 8.02 -18.65 18.82
CA LEU A 118 7.70 -17.27 18.42
C LEU A 118 6.21 -17.00 18.65
N ASP A 119 5.89 -15.77 19.03
CA ASP A 119 4.51 -15.27 19.12
C ASP A 119 4.15 -14.59 17.79
N MET A 120 3.11 -15.07 17.11
CA MET A 120 2.69 -14.53 15.83
C MET A 120 2.16 -13.10 15.94
N GLU A 121 1.47 -12.75 17.03
CA GLU A 121 0.94 -11.40 17.24
C GLU A 121 2.08 -10.37 17.37
N GLU A 122 3.15 -10.73 18.10
CA GLU A 122 4.36 -9.88 18.18
C GLU A 122 5.02 -9.65 16.80
N LEU A 123 4.93 -10.63 15.89
CA LEU A 123 5.47 -10.49 14.54
C LEU A 123 4.56 -9.65 13.63
N GLU A 124 3.24 -9.79 13.75
CA GLU A 124 2.26 -8.96 13.03
C GLU A 124 2.41 -7.48 13.39
N ASP A 125 2.76 -7.17 14.63
CA ASP A 125 3.02 -5.80 15.10
C ASP A 125 4.28 -5.16 14.52
N MET A 126 5.18 -5.94 13.93
CA MET A 126 6.36 -5.41 13.23
C MET A 126 6.06 -4.89 11.83
N GLU A 127 4.87 -5.17 11.29
CA GLU A 127 4.47 -4.69 9.96
C GLU A 127 4.12 -3.20 10.01
N GLU A 128 4.81 -2.41 9.19
CA GLU A 128 4.47 -1.01 8.96
C GLU A 128 3.19 -0.91 8.12
N ASP A 129 2.30 0.02 8.48
CA ASP A 129 1.11 0.29 7.68
C ASP A 129 1.50 0.96 6.36
N ALA A 130 0.94 0.46 5.25
CA ALA A 130 1.05 1.15 3.97
C ALA A 130 0.17 2.41 3.99
N GLY A 131 0.72 3.52 4.49
CA GLY A 131 0.10 4.85 4.64
C GLY A 131 -0.21 5.59 3.34
N LEU A 132 -0.64 4.86 2.30
CA LEU A 132 -0.87 5.36 0.94
C LEU A 132 -2.25 6.03 0.76
N GLY A 133 -2.88 6.49 1.84
CA GLY A 133 -4.16 7.18 1.83
C GLY A 133 -4.44 7.85 3.17
N ASN A 134 -5.34 8.83 3.17
CA ASN A 134 -5.54 9.70 4.32
C ASN A 134 -6.75 9.32 5.18
N GLY A 135 -7.76 8.70 4.56
CA GLY A 135 -9.02 8.41 5.24
C GLY A 135 -10.01 7.60 4.42
N GLY A 136 -11.28 8.01 4.43
CA GLY A 136 -12.38 7.20 3.88
C GLY A 136 -12.25 6.88 2.39
N LEU A 137 -11.75 7.81 1.57
CA LEU A 137 -11.58 7.59 0.13
C LEU A 137 -10.55 6.48 -0.15
N GLY A 138 -9.35 6.59 0.46
CA GLY A 138 -8.33 5.56 0.35
C GLY A 138 -8.77 4.21 0.92
N ARG A 139 -9.50 4.19 2.04
CA ARG A 139 -9.98 2.93 2.64
C ARG A 139 -11.08 2.27 1.81
N LEU A 140 -11.97 3.06 1.21
CA LEU A 140 -12.98 2.55 0.28
C LEU A 140 -12.32 1.86 -0.92
N ALA A 141 -11.28 2.49 -1.50
CA ALA A 141 -10.51 1.91 -2.59
C ALA A 141 -9.89 0.56 -2.21
N ALA A 142 -9.28 0.47 -1.03
CA ALA A 142 -8.71 -0.79 -0.51
C ALA A 142 -9.78 -1.89 -0.35
N CYS A 143 -10.92 -1.58 0.28
CA CYS A 143 -12.03 -2.53 0.45
C CYS A 143 -12.65 -2.97 -0.88
N PHE A 144 -12.71 -2.10 -1.88
CA PHE A 144 -13.14 -2.46 -3.24
C PHE A 144 -12.20 -3.45 -3.90
N LEU A 145 -10.88 -3.28 -3.76
CA LEU A 145 -9.91 -4.23 -4.32
C LEU A 145 -10.10 -5.64 -3.73
N ASP A 146 -10.23 -5.73 -2.40
CA ASP A 146 -10.48 -7.00 -1.70
C ASP A 146 -11.80 -7.63 -2.17
N SER A 147 -12.89 -6.84 -2.24
CA SER A 147 -14.20 -7.32 -2.69
C SER A 147 -14.16 -7.81 -4.14
N MET A 148 -13.50 -7.08 -5.04
CA MET A 148 -13.38 -7.47 -6.45
C MET A 148 -12.57 -8.76 -6.61
N ALA A 149 -11.51 -8.96 -5.82
CA ALA A 149 -10.77 -10.21 -5.81
C ALA A 149 -11.64 -11.36 -5.25
N SER A 150 -12.37 -11.12 -4.16
CA SER A 150 -13.28 -12.09 -3.54
C SER A 150 -14.45 -12.50 -4.44
N LEU A 151 -14.92 -11.61 -5.33
CA LEU A 151 -15.94 -11.89 -6.34
C LEU A 151 -15.38 -12.46 -7.66
N GLY A 152 -14.07 -12.62 -7.79
CA GLY A 152 -13.42 -13.13 -9.01
C GLY A 152 -13.53 -12.18 -10.21
N LEU A 153 -13.65 -10.87 -9.95
CA LEU A 153 -13.67 -9.86 -11.00
C LEU A 153 -12.26 -9.59 -11.50
N ALA A 154 -12.08 -9.50 -12.82
CA ALA A 154 -10.83 -9.16 -13.47
C ALA A 154 -10.49 -7.67 -13.28
N ALA A 155 -10.07 -7.31 -12.06
CA ALA A 155 -9.87 -5.94 -11.62
C ALA A 155 -8.42 -5.61 -11.30
N TYR A 156 -8.06 -4.35 -11.54
CA TYR A 156 -6.76 -3.77 -11.24
C TYR A 156 -6.96 -2.46 -10.47
N GLY A 157 -6.21 -2.29 -9.38
CA GLY A 157 -6.05 -0.99 -8.73
C GLY A 157 -4.87 -0.24 -9.34
N TYR A 158 -5.03 1.04 -9.65
CA TYR A 158 -3.97 1.89 -10.18
C TYR A 158 -3.79 3.14 -9.34
N GLY A 159 -2.58 3.36 -8.83
CA GLY A 159 -2.25 4.51 -7.99
C GLY A 159 -0.77 4.91 -8.01
N ILE A 160 -0.37 5.71 -7.04
CA ILE A 160 1.00 6.21 -6.86
C ILE A 160 1.63 5.49 -5.66
N ARG A 161 2.90 5.10 -5.81
CA ARG A 161 3.71 4.55 -4.71
C ARG A 161 4.41 5.72 -4.01
N TYR A 162 3.75 6.31 -3.02
CA TYR A 162 4.35 7.37 -2.23
C TYR A 162 5.50 6.82 -1.37
N GLU A 163 6.62 7.54 -1.38
CA GLU A 163 7.78 7.19 -0.54
C GLU A 163 7.49 7.48 0.93
N PHE A 164 6.80 8.58 1.19
CA PHE A 164 6.29 8.95 2.49
C PHE A 164 4.76 8.88 2.46
N GLY A 165 4.16 8.27 3.48
CA GLY A 165 2.70 8.21 3.66
C GLY A 165 2.11 9.57 4.08
N ILE A 166 1.01 9.55 4.84
CA ILE A 166 0.35 10.76 5.35
C ILE A 166 1.30 11.56 6.26
N PHE A 167 1.56 11.06 7.47
CA PHE A 167 2.55 11.49 8.46
C PHE A 167 2.37 10.65 9.73
N ASN A 168 3.43 10.51 10.52
CA ASN A 168 3.35 9.97 11.88
C ASN A 168 2.96 11.09 12.85
N GLN A 169 1.77 10.97 13.45
CA GLN A 169 1.27 11.94 14.42
C GLN A 169 1.89 11.69 15.80
N LYS A 170 2.57 12.70 16.36
CA LYS A 170 2.98 12.71 17.77
C LYS A 170 2.29 13.84 18.52
N ILE A 171 2.03 13.62 19.81
CA ILE A 171 1.51 14.65 20.71
C ILE A 171 2.64 15.10 21.64
N VAL A 172 3.10 16.34 21.48
CA VAL A 172 4.16 16.93 22.29
C VAL A 172 3.59 18.15 23.01
N ASN A 173 3.59 18.13 24.34
CA ASN A 173 3.04 19.21 25.18
C ASN A 173 1.59 19.60 24.83
N GLY A 174 0.77 18.63 24.42
CA GLY A 174 -0.63 18.84 24.04
C GLY A 174 -0.86 19.27 22.59
N TRP A 175 0.19 19.40 21.77
CA TRP A 175 0.10 19.80 20.37
C TRP A 175 0.48 18.67 19.42
N GLN A 176 -0.15 18.65 18.25
CA GLN A 176 0.23 17.77 17.15
C GLN A 176 1.59 18.19 16.58
N VAL A 177 2.47 17.21 16.41
CA VAL A 177 3.72 17.31 15.67
C VAL A 177 3.73 16.22 14.61
N GLU A 178 4.06 16.60 13.37
CA GLU A 178 4.06 15.72 12.21
C GLU A 178 5.49 15.26 11.89
N GLU A 179 5.68 13.95 11.80
CA GLU A 179 6.92 13.35 11.31
C GLU A 179 6.68 12.59 10.01
N ALA A 180 7.69 12.52 9.14
CA ALA A 180 7.57 11.76 7.90
C ALA A 180 7.32 10.27 8.20
N ASP A 181 6.38 9.68 7.46
CA ASP A 181 6.09 8.25 7.52
C ASP A 181 7.00 7.47 6.55
N ASP A 182 8.09 6.92 7.07
CA ASP A 182 9.12 6.17 6.33
C ASP A 182 8.79 4.66 6.28
N TRP A 183 7.57 4.30 5.88
CA TRP A 183 7.07 2.91 5.85
C TRP A 183 7.90 1.96 4.96
N LEU A 184 8.68 2.50 4.02
CA LEU A 184 9.56 1.74 3.12
C LEU A 184 10.98 1.53 3.65
N ARG A 185 11.32 2.09 4.81
CA ARG A 185 12.68 2.11 5.37
C ARG A 185 13.37 0.75 5.39
N TYR A 186 12.60 -0.30 5.71
CA TYR A 186 13.10 -1.67 5.84
C TYR A 186 12.73 -2.56 4.64
N GLY A 187 12.14 -1.97 3.60
CA GLY A 187 11.60 -2.66 2.44
C GLY A 187 10.16 -3.15 2.67
N ASN A 188 9.46 -3.40 1.57
CA ASN A 188 8.09 -3.93 1.56
C ASN A 188 8.09 -5.33 0.95
N PRO A 189 7.79 -6.40 1.71
CA PRO A 189 7.83 -7.76 1.16
C PRO A 189 6.68 -8.03 0.18
N TRP A 190 5.64 -7.21 0.17
CA TRP A 190 4.40 -7.42 -0.59
C TRP A 190 4.40 -6.81 -1.98
N GLU A 191 5.41 -6.02 -2.33
CA GLU A 191 5.51 -5.41 -3.66
C GLU A 191 6.52 -6.13 -4.57
N LYS A 192 6.28 -6.05 -5.87
CA LYS A 192 7.20 -6.52 -6.90
C LYS A 192 7.38 -5.46 -7.97
N ALA A 193 8.59 -4.89 -8.06
CA ALA A 193 8.96 -4.01 -9.15
C ALA A 193 8.88 -4.73 -10.51
N ARG A 194 8.42 -4.01 -11.54
CA ARG A 194 8.34 -4.46 -12.94
C ARG A 194 9.05 -3.50 -13.90
N PRO A 195 10.40 -3.43 -13.88
CA PRO A 195 11.16 -2.55 -14.78
C PRO A 195 10.82 -2.73 -16.27
N GLU A 196 10.45 -3.94 -16.68
CA GLU A 196 10.03 -4.30 -18.03
C GLU A 196 8.76 -3.57 -18.51
N TYR A 197 7.96 -3.02 -17.59
CA TYR A 197 6.71 -2.29 -17.89
C TYR A 197 6.81 -0.79 -17.65
N MET A 198 8.03 -0.25 -17.58
CA MET A 198 8.24 1.19 -17.43
C MET A 198 7.59 1.98 -18.58
N ARG A 199 7.03 3.15 -18.26
CA ARG A 199 6.34 4.02 -19.23
C ARG A 199 6.84 5.46 -19.17
N PRO A 200 7.04 6.14 -20.31
CA PRO A 200 7.31 7.57 -20.32
C PRO A 200 6.02 8.36 -20.07
N VAL A 201 6.12 9.37 -19.21
CA VAL A 201 5.09 10.39 -18.96
C VAL A 201 5.65 11.72 -19.41
N HIS A 202 4.89 12.43 -20.24
CA HIS A 202 5.31 13.69 -20.83
C HIS A 202 4.71 14.87 -20.06
N PHE A 203 5.48 15.94 -19.90
CA PHE A 203 5.06 17.19 -19.27
C PHE A 203 5.48 18.39 -20.12
N TYR A 204 4.79 19.52 -19.95
CA TYR A 204 5.04 20.79 -20.65
C TYR A 204 4.93 20.66 -22.17
N GLY A 205 5.90 21.15 -22.93
CA GLY A 205 5.86 21.15 -24.39
C GLY A 205 4.81 22.09 -24.97
N ARG A 206 4.45 21.84 -26.23
CA ARG A 206 3.45 22.61 -26.98
C ARG A 206 2.78 21.75 -28.05
N THR A 207 1.63 22.22 -28.53
CA THR A 207 0.90 21.57 -29.61
C THR A 207 1.35 22.12 -30.96
N GLU A 208 1.67 21.24 -31.89
CA GLU A 208 1.85 21.55 -33.32
C GLU A 208 0.70 20.95 -34.13
N HIS A 209 0.20 21.70 -35.11
CA HIS A 209 -0.83 21.22 -36.02
C HIS A 209 -0.21 20.79 -37.34
N HIS A 210 -0.39 19.53 -37.68
CA HIS A 210 0.00 18.95 -38.97
C HIS A 210 -1.24 18.58 -39.79
N PRO A 211 -1.10 18.35 -41.11
CA PRO A 211 -2.20 17.86 -41.95
C PRO A 211 -2.91 16.60 -41.41
N ASP A 212 -2.17 15.73 -40.71
CA ASP A 212 -2.69 14.46 -40.16
C ASP A 212 -3.25 14.59 -38.73
N GLY A 213 -3.20 15.79 -38.13
CA GLY A 213 -3.69 16.06 -36.78
C GLY A 213 -2.71 16.82 -35.89
N ALA A 214 -3.10 17.02 -34.63
CA ALA A 214 -2.27 17.69 -33.63
C ALA A 214 -1.21 16.73 -33.05
N LYS A 215 0.00 17.23 -32.85
CA LYS A 215 1.09 16.52 -32.15
C LYS A 215 1.55 17.31 -30.94
N TRP A 216 1.84 16.60 -29.86
CA TRP A 216 2.44 17.17 -28.66
C TRP A 216 3.96 17.02 -28.74
N VAL A 217 4.68 18.15 -28.81
CA VAL A 217 6.13 18.19 -29.04
C VAL A 217 6.83 18.99 -27.93
N ASP A 218 8.17 18.95 -27.92
CA ASP A 218 9.05 19.69 -26.98
C ASP A 218 8.78 19.38 -25.49
N THR A 219 8.33 18.15 -25.20
CA THR A 219 7.97 17.71 -23.85
C THR A 219 9.17 17.33 -23.01
N GLN A 220 9.05 17.47 -21.69
CA GLN A 220 9.95 16.83 -20.72
C GLN A 220 9.43 15.44 -20.36
N VAL A 221 10.30 14.43 -20.35
CA VAL A 221 9.92 13.03 -20.08
C VAL A 221 10.30 12.63 -18.66
N VAL A 222 9.35 12.03 -17.95
CA VAL A 222 9.55 11.39 -16.65
C VAL A 222 9.15 9.92 -16.77
N LEU A 223 10.00 9.00 -16.32
CA LEU A 223 9.71 7.57 -16.37
C LEU A 223 8.85 7.14 -15.17
N ALA A 224 7.84 6.31 -15.41
CA ALA A 224 6.99 5.70 -14.41
C ALA A 224 7.34 4.21 -14.28
N LEU A 225 7.91 3.82 -13.13
CA LEU A 225 8.24 2.43 -12.80
C LEU A 225 7.09 1.77 -12.03
N PRO A 226 6.43 0.73 -12.55
CA PRO A 226 5.35 0.07 -11.83
C PRO A 226 5.86 -0.90 -10.77
N TYR A 227 5.20 -0.89 -9.62
CA TYR A 227 5.30 -1.85 -8.54
C TYR A 227 3.95 -2.53 -8.37
N ASP A 228 3.94 -3.85 -8.43
CA ASP A 228 2.73 -4.66 -8.31
C ASP A 228 2.62 -5.26 -6.90
N THR A 229 1.47 -5.12 -6.26
CA THR A 229 1.10 -5.76 -5.00
C THR A 229 -0.06 -6.72 -5.24
N PRO A 230 0.04 -7.99 -4.79
CA PRO A 230 -1.04 -8.97 -4.95
C PRO A 230 -2.22 -8.66 -4.02
N VAL A 231 -3.44 -8.83 -4.52
CA VAL A 231 -4.68 -8.66 -3.74
C VAL A 231 -5.43 -10.00 -3.73
N PRO A 232 -5.26 -10.84 -2.68
CA PRO A 232 -5.91 -12.14 -2.61
C PRO A 232 -7.40 -12.00 -2.32
N GLY A 233 -8.25 -12.73 -3.05
CA GLY A 233 -9.66 -12.88 -2.73
C GLY A 233 -9.89 -13.89 -1.61
N TYR A 234 -10.98 -13.73 -0.86
CA TYR A 234 -11.31 -14.59 0.27
C TYR A 234 -11.62 -16.02 -0.18
N ARG A 235 -10.68 -16.95 0.08
CA ARG A 235 -10.83 -18.41 -0.08
C ARG A 235 -11.30 -18.87 -1.47
N ASN A 236 -10.98 -18.12 -2.52
CA ASN A 236 -11.42 -18.41 -3.89
C ASN A 236 -10.26 -18.60 -4.89
N ASN A 237 -9.01 -18.55 -4.42
CA ASN A 237 -7.77 -18.65 -5.20
C ASN A 237 -7.51 -17.55 -6.25
N TYR A 238 -8.39 -16.56 -6.38
CA TYR A 238 -8.13 -15.38 -7.21
C TYR A 238 -7.15 -14.46 -6.48
N VAL A 239 -6.20 -13.91 -7.23
CA VAL A 239 -5.30 -12.86 -6.75
C VAL A 239 -5.23 -11.77 -7.81
N ASN A 240 -5.87 -10.64 -7.53
CA ASN A 240 -5.85 -9.45 -8.37
C ASN A 240 -4.54 -8.67 -8.15
N THR A 241 -4.38 -7.57 -8.89
CA THR A 241 -3.17 -6.73 -8.84
C THR A 241 -3.51 -5.29 -8.50
N MET A 242 -2.86 -4.75 -7.48
CA MET A 242 -2.72 -3.31 -7.31
C MET A 242 -1.38 -2.88 -7.91
N ARG A 243 -1.41 -1.97 -8.88
CA ARG A 243 -0.22 -1.42 -9.54
C ARG A 243 -0.03 0.02 -9.10
N LEU A 244 1.06 0.26 -8.38
CA LEU A 244 1.46 1.59 -7.93
C LEU A 244 2.67 2.05 -8.74
N TRP A 245 2.60 3.25 -9.27
CA TRP A 245 3.69 3.80 -10.05
C TRP A 245 4.65 4.58 -9.16
N SER A 246 5.95 4.40 -9.38
CA SER A 246 7.02 5.10 -8.69
C SER A 246 7.78 6.00 -9.65
N ASN A 247 7.76 7.29 -9.35
CA ASN A 247 8.83 8.28 -9.54
C ASN A 247 8.43 9.53 -8.73
N PRO A 248 8.15 9.35 -7.42
CA PRO A 248 7.40 10.34 -6.66
C PRO A 248 8.16 11.66 -6.57
N LYS A 249 9.50 11.67 -6.45
CA LYS A 249 10.28 12.90 -6.32
C LYS A 249 10.17 13.81 -7.54
N GLU A 250 10.33 13.28 -8.75
CA GLU A 250 10.18 14.08 -9.96
C GLU A 250 8.72 14.47 -10.18
N TRP A 251 7.76 13.59 -9.91
CA TRP A 251 6.34 13.96 -10.01
C TRP A 251 5.95 15.04 -9.04
N THR A 252 6.33 14.93 -7.77
CA THR A 252 6.10 15.94 -6.75
C THR A 252 6.71 17.27 -7.18
N LYS A 253 7.94 17.26 -7.71
CA LYS A 253 8.56 18.47 -8.27
C LYS A 253 7.72 19.07 -9.40
N LYS A 254 7.26 18.27 -10.36
CA LYS A 254 6.38 18.75 -11.46
C LYS A 254 5.04 19.27 -10.94
N VAL A 255 4.43 18.59 -9.98
CA VAL A 255 3.17 18.98 -9.34
C VAL A 255 3.35 20.30 -8.58
N ILE A 256 4.42 20.45 -7.79
CA ILE A 256 4.72 21.71 -7.10
C ILE A 256 4.89 22.85 -8.10
N TYR A 257 5.64 22.67 -9.18
CA TYR A 257 5.75 23.70 -10.21
C TYR A 257 4.40 24.02 -10.86
N ASN A 258 3.57 23.02 -11.12
CA ASN A 258 2.24 23.24 -11.70
C ASN A 258 1.30 23.96 -10.72
N ILE A 259 1.31 23.61 -9.43
CA ILE A 259 0.52 24.29 -8.38
C ILE A 259 1.05 25.71 -8.15
N ALA A 260 2.35 25.89 -8.01
CA ALA A 260 2.95 27.22 -7.84
C ALA A 260 2.73 28.12 -9.07
N GLY A 261 2.67 27.53 -10.26
CA GLY A 261 2.32 28.20 -11.51
C GLY A 261 0.82 28.25 -11.80
N CYS A 262 -0.03 27.70 -10.92
CA CYS A 262 -1.46 27.68 -11.13
C CYS A 262 -2.04 29.07 -10.85
N GLY A 263 -2.89 29.57 -11.76
CA GLY A 263 -3.58 30.86 -11.59
C GLY A 263 -4.69 30.78 -10.54
N LYS A 264 -5.49 31.85 -10.44
CA LYS A 264 -6.61 31.94 -9.48
C LYS A 264 -7.63 30.80 -9.68
N PHE A 265 -7.92 30.04 -8.62
CA PHE A 265 -8.97 29.02 -8.57
C PHE A 265 -10.28 29.56 -7.99
N SER A 266 -11.38 28.86 -8.28
CA SER A 266 -12.69 29.18 -7.68
C SER A 266 -12.70 29.06 -6.16
N SER A 267 -11.86 28.18 -5.60
CA SER A 267 -11.66 28.01 -4.15
C SER A 267 -11.09 29.27 -3.50
N ASP A 268 -10.26 30.05 -4.19
CA ASP A 268 -9.66 31.27 -3.65
C ASP A 268 -10.74 32.29 -3.29
N ARG A 269 -11.84 32.33 -4.06
CA ARG A 269 -13.01 33.15 -3.74
C ARG A 269 -13.70 32.68 -2.46
N THR A 270 -13.89 31.37 -2.32
CA THR A 270 -14.52 30.76 -1.14
C THR A 270 -13.67 30.97 0.11
N ILE A 271 -12.35 30.75 0.02
CA ILE A 271 -11.41 30.97 1.12
C ILE A 271 -11.41 32.46 1.54
N ALA A 272 -11.36 33.39 0.59
CA ALA A 272 -11.44 34.82 0.90
C ALA A 272 -12.78 35.23 1.52
N GLN A 273 -13.87 34.58 1.14
CA GLN A 273 -15.18 34.80 1.74
C GLN A 273 -15.22 34.28 3.18
N TYR A 274 -14.72 33.07 3.44
CA TYR A 274 -14.60 32.52 4.79
C TYR A 274 -13.72 33.39 5.69
N ALA A 275 -12.57 33.84 5.18
CA ALA A 275 -11.66 34.70 5.91
C ALA A 275 -12.36 36.00 6.35
N ARG A 276 -13.12 36.65 5.47
CA ARG A 276 -13.87 37.88 5.80
C ARG A 276 -15.05 37.63 6.72
N GLU A 277 -15.90 36.67 6.40
CA GLU A 277 -17.21 36.49 7.03
C GLU A 277 -17.14 35.74 8.36
N ILE A 278 -16.20 34.81 8.49
CA ILE A 278 -16.07 33.96 9.68
C ILE A 278 -14.92 34.42 10.57
N TRP A 279 -13.75 34.70 9.98
CA TRP A 279 -12.55 35.05 10.74
C TRP A 279 -12.32 36.56 10.88
N GLY A 280 -13.12 37.40 10.21
CA GLY A 280 -12.97 38.85 10.25
C GLY A 280 -11.64 39.36 9.68
N MET A 281 -11.01 38.59 8.79
CA MET A 281 -9.71 38.88 8.20
C MET A 281 -9.84 39.33 6.74
N GLU A 282 -9.16 40.41 6.39
CA GLU A 282 -9.03 40.87 5.01
C GLU A 282 -7.88 40.11 4.33
N THR A 283 -8.17 39.37 3.27
CA THR A 283 -7.14 38.66 2.50
C THR A 283 -6.35 39.63 1.64
N THR A 284 -5.02 39.64 1.74
CA THR A 284 -4.13 40.42 0.88
C THR A 284 -3.37 39.52 -0.09
N LEU A 285 -3.03 40.07 -1.26
CA LEU A 285 -2.11 39.42 -2.22
C LEU A 285 -0.66 39.84 -1.98
N GLU A 286 -0.41 40.65 -0.95
CA GLU A 286 0.94 41.02 -0.54
C GLU A 286 1.64 39.78 -0.02
N ARG A 287 2.76 39.46 -0.67
CA ARG A 287 3.61 38.35 -0.28
C ARG A 287 4.18 38.65 1.10
N LEU A 288 3.96 37.78 2.07
CA LEU A 288 4.68 37.82 3.35
C LEU A 288 6.18 37.71 3.07
N ALA A 289 6.98 38.52 3.78
CA ALA A 289 8.43 38.43 3.75
C ALA A 289 8.86 36.99 4.08
N ALA A 290 9.87 36.45 3.40
CA ALA A 290 10.37 35.13 3.73
C ALA A 290 10.90 35.15 5.17
N PRO A 291 10.94 34.00 5.87
CA PRO A 291 11.51 33.93 7.23
C PRO A 291 12.95 34.45 7.31
N ASP A 292 13.67 34.41 6.18
CA ASP A 292 15.06 34.88 6.04
C ASP A 292 15.17 36.39 5.74
N ASP A 293 14.04 37.06 5.50
CA ASP A 293 13.95 38.49 5.19
C ASP A 293 13.65 39.37 6.43
N ILE A 294 13.60 38.80 7.64
CA ILE A 294 13.28 39.47 8.92
C ILE A 294 14.44 39.40 9.90
#